data_AF-A0A5R9F2K9-F1
#
_entry.id   AF-A0A5R9F2K9-F1
#
_cell.length_a   1.000
_cell.length_b   1.000
_cell.length_c   1.000
_cell.angle_alpha   90.00
_cell.angle_beta   90.00
_cell.angle_gamma   90.00
#
_symmetry.space_group_name_H-M   'P 1'
#
loop_
_entity.id
_entity.type
_entity.pdbx_description
1 polymer ?
#
loop_
_entity_poly.entity_id
_entity_poly.type
_entity_poly.pdbx_seq_one_letter_code
_entity_poly.pdbx_strand_id
1 'polypeptide(L)'
;MWQGGLKWLFLIMGTMIGAGYASGRELWQFFGQESVLAIVLFTVLFSISCFVIMKISFQKKSVHYLPILEMLVGKKLTSLYDLLIILYLFTTTVVMFAGGGATIEVLHFPYWIGIGVLAFLVVILFFWDINGMLNMNAFILPMLIFLLLLVLGGFISHHQESFFIDWQHQANWPSAFTFTALNILPLVAVLSAIGHEIKNEGEIWIASLGSGLILGAISFLYNQSLIQVAHELIVYEIPLFAILKNSSYYMVIVMSVLLWAAIYTTAVSGVFGLTARFRNMFRLPLWMTALFIVASMLPFTSFGFSTLVAFLYPLYGVLNLYILASILIFPLLRRYDLIS
;
A
#
# COMPACT_ATOMS: atom_id res chain seq x y z
N MET A 1 14.05 -2.56 -22.86
CA MET A 1 14.41 -1.51 -21.88
C MET A 1 13.22 -0.61 -21.56
N TRP A 2 12.79 0.31 -22.44
CA TRP A 2 11.68 1.24 -22.11
C TRP A 2 10.34 0.56 -21.82
N GLN A 3 9.87 -0.33 -22.70
CA GLN A 3 8.60 -1.04 -22.50
C GLN A 3 8.60 -1.92 -21.23
N GLY A 4 9.68 -2.68 -21.00
CA GLY A 4 9.84 -3.49 -19.79
C GLY A 4 9.96 -2.64 -18.52
N GLY A 5 10.75 -1.57 -18.56
CA GLY A 5 10.87 -0.61 -17.45
C GLY A 5 9.53 0.03 -17.07
N LEU A 6 8.73 0.45 -18.05
CA LEU A 6 7.38 0.98 -17.81
C LEU A 6 6.44 -0.09 -17.24
N LYS A 7 6.48 -1.33 -17.74
CA LYS A 7 5.69 -2.44 -17.19
C LYS A 7 5.98 -2.64 -15.70
N TRP A 8 7.25 -2.66 -15.30
CA TRP A 8 7.64 -2.82 -13.90
C TRP A 8 7.36 -1.57 -13.06
N LEU A 9 7.46 -0.38 -13.64
CA LEU A 9 7.05 0.87 -13.00
C LEU A 9 5.57 0.81 -12.60
N PHE A 10 4.68 0.43 -13.53
CA PHE A 10 3.25 0.28 -13.22
C PHE A 10 2.98 -0.81 -12.18
N LEU A 11 3.75 -1.89 -12.18
CA LEU A 11 3.68 -2.92 -11.15
C LEU A 11 4.05 -2.37 -9.76
N ILE A 12 5.13 -1.59 -9.66
CA ILE A 12 5.54 -0.94 -8.41
C ILE A 12 4.45 0.04 -7.95
N MET A 13 3.95 0.90 -8.86
CA MET A 13 2.88 1.84 -8.52
C MET A 13 1.61 1.12 -8.06
N GLY A 14 1.20 0.04 -8.72
CA GLY A 14 0.03 -0.74 -8.32
C GLY A 14 0.23 -1.52 -7.02
N THR A 15 1.48 -1.84 -6.66
CA THR A 15 1.80 -2.44 -5.36
C THR A 15 1.74 -1.40 -4.24
N MET A 16 2.11 -0.14 -4.54
CA MET A 16 2.19 0.94 -3.56
C MET A 16 0.89 1.70 -3.35
N ILE A 17 0.19 2.04 -4.44
CA ILE A 17 -1.04 2.82 -4.38
C ILE A 17 -2.19 1.85 -4.11
N GLY A 18 -2.24 1.36 -2.88
CA GLY A 18 -3.36 0.58 -2.36
C GLY A 18 -4.49 1.47 -1.84
N ALA A 19 -5.50 0.83 -1.25
CA ALA A 19 -6.63 1.53 -0.65
C ALA A 19 -6.22 2.52 0.46
N GLY A 20 -5.26 2.16 1.32
CA GLY A 20 -4.81 3.04 2.40
C GLY A 20 -4.10 4.29 1.87
N TYR A 21 -3.21 4.16 0.89
CA TYR A 21 -2.61 5.30 0.19
C TYR A 21 -3.67 6.15 -0.51
N ALA A 22 -4.56 5.55 -1.29
CA ALA A 22 -5.59 6.26 -2.05
C ALA A 22 -6.64 6.97 -1.18
N SER A 23 -6.90 6.46 0.03
CA SER A 23 -7.75 7.13 1.03
C SER A 23 -7.13 8.43 1.56
N GLY A 24 -5.81 8.63 1.38
CA GLY A 24 -5.04 9.73 1.96
C GLY A 24 -4.68 9.53 3.43
N ARG A 25 -5.17 8.47 4.08
CA ARG A 25 -4.96 8.23 5.51
C ARG A 25 -3.52 7.87 5.84
N GLU A 26 -2.87 7.07 5.00
CA GLU A 26 -1.45 6.75 5.17
C GLU A 26 -0.57 8.00 5.05
N LEU A 27 -0.78 8.79 3.99
CA LEU A 27 -0.01 10.01 3.75
C LEU A 27 -0.19 11.00 4.89
N TRP A 28 -1.42 11.18 5.38
CA TRP A 28 -1.66 12.03 6.54
C TRP A 28 -0.97 11.50 7.80
N GLN A 29 -1.04 10.20 8.04
CA GLN A 29 -0.48 9.57 9.24
C GLN A 29 1.04 9.68 9.32
N PHE A 30 1.73 9.56 8.19
CA PHE A 30 3.20 9.60 8.16
C PHE A 30 3.75 10.97 7.83
N PHE A 31 3.17 11.71 6.87
CA PHE A 31 3.70 12.98 6.42
C PHE A 31 3.03 14.17 7.09
N GLY A 32 1.75 14.45 6.89
CA GLY A 32 1.10 15.59 7.56
C GLY A 32 1.93 16.90 7.48
N GLN A 33 1.96 17.68 8.55
CA GLN A 33 2.74 18.93 8.62
C GLN A 33 4.27 18.69 8.60
N GLU A 34 5.04 19.67 8.12
CA GLU A 34 6.52 19.69 8.18
C GLU A 34 7.22 18.47 7.54
N SER A 35 6.68 17.97 6.42
CA SER A 35 7.05 16.67 5.85
C SER A 35 7.64 16.69 4.44
N VAL A 36 7.94 17.87 3.90
CA VAL A 36 8.54 17.98 2.57
C VAL A 36 9.88 17.23 2.51
N LEU A 37 10.72 17.38 3.53
CA LEU A 37 11.96 16.62 3.66
C LEU A 37 11.70 15.12 3.81
N ALA A 38 10.66 14.73 4.56
CA ALA A 38 10.28 13.34 4.71
C ALA A 38 9.88 12.70 3.36
N ILE A 39 9.14 13.41 2.53
CA ILE A 39 8.70 12.94 1.20
C ILE A 39 9.90 12.84 0.23
N VAL A 40 10.83 13.78 0.28
CA VAL A 40 12.08 13.71 -0.50
C VAL A 40 12.92 12.51 -0.07
N LEU A 41 13.10 12.30 1.24
CA LEU A 41 13.82 11.14 1.77
C LEU A 41 13.11 9.83 1.41
N PHE A 42 11.79 9.76 1.54
CA PHE A 42 10.99 8.61 1.10
C PHE A 42 11.26 8.32 -0.39
N THR A 43 11.21 9.33 -1.26
CA THR A 43 11.46 9.17 -2.70
C THR A 43 12.83 8.53 -2.97
N VAL A 44 13.87 8.98 -2.27
CA VAL A 44 15.23 8.44 -2.41
C VAL A 44 15.34 7.02 -1.86
N LEU A 45 14.92 6.80 -0.61
CA LEU A 45 14.99 5.50 0.07
C LEU A 45 14.19 4.43 -0.66
N PHE A 46 13.00 4.80 -1.14
CA PHE A 46 12.12 3.95 -1.92
C PHE A 46 12.75 3.55 -3.25
N SER A 47 13.30 4.53 -3.99
CA SER A 47 13.96 4.27 -5.28
C SER A 47 15.15 3.35 -5.13
N ILE A 48 16.00 3.57 -4.12
CA ILE A 48 17.15 2.72 -3.82
C ILE A 48 16.67 1.31 -3.46
N SER A 49 15.64 1.19 -2.64
CA SER A 49 15.13 -0.11 -2.21
C SER A 49 14.58 -0.92 -3.37
N CYS A 50 13.76 -0.31 -4.24
CA CYS A 50 13.26 -0.95 -5.46
C CYS A 50 14.41 -1.42 -6.35
N PHE A 51 15.42 -0.56 -6.55
CA PHE A 51 16.59 -0.87 -7.36
C PHE A 51 17.34 -2.09 -6.82
N VAL A 52 17.63 -2.12 -5.51
CA VAL A 52 18.35 -3.22 -4.88
C VAL A 52 17.56 -4.53 -4.97
N ILE A 53 16.27 -4.51 -4.62
CA ILE A 53 15.43 -5.71 -4.67
C ILE A 53 15.38 -6.25 -6.10
N MET A 54 15.08 -5.41 -7.10
CA MET A 54 15.02 -5.83 -8.50
C MET A 54 16.37 -6.31 -9.02
N LYS A 55 17.49 -5.67 -8.64
CA LYS A 55 18.83 -6.08 -9.07
C LYS A 55 19.17 -7.48 -8.54
N ILE A 56 18.95 -7.74 -7.26
CA ILE A 56 19.17 -9.07 -6.67
C ILE A 56 18.28 -10.10 -7.39
N SER A 57 17.02 -9.76 -7.60
CA SER A 57 16.03 -10.66 -8.21
C SER A 57 16.39 -11.00 -9.66
N PHE A 58 16.84 -10.00 -10.44
CA PHE A 58 17.31 -10.16 -11.81
C PHE A 58 18.55 -11.06 -11.89
N GLN A 59 19.54 -10.84 -11.02
CA GLN A 59 20.76 -11.65 -10.98
C GLN A 59 20.49 -13.10 -10.56
N LYS A 60 19.54 -13.31 -9.65
CA LYS A 60 19.15 -14.65 -9.19
C LYS A 60 18.10 -15.32 -10.07
N LYS A 61 17.57 -14.63 -11.08
CA LYS A 61 16.45 -15.09 -11.91
C LYS A 61 15.32 -15.68 -11.06
N SER A 62 14.97 -14.95 -10.00
CA SER A 62 14.04 -15.45 -9.00
C SER A 62 12.61 -15.53 -9.55
N VAL A 63 11.91 -16.57 -9.11
CA VAL A 63 10.48 -16.84 -9.38
C VAL A 63 9.65 -16.77 -8.10
N HIS A 64 10.32 -16.84 -6.93
CA HIS A 64 9.69 -16.82 -5.62
C HIS A 64 10.38 -15.80 -4.72
N TYR A 65 9.61 -15.18 -3.82
CA TYR A 65 10.12 -14.14 -2.92
C TYR A 65 10.92 -14.67 -1.74
N LEU A 66 10.61 -15.89 -1.26
CA LEU A 66 11.18 -16.44 -0.04
C LEU A 66 12.72 -16.52 -0.06
N PRO A 67 13.38 -16.99 -1.14
CA PRO A 67 14.85 -17.03 -1.20
C PRO A 67 15.49 -15.65 -1.13
N ILE A 68 14.84 -14.62 -1.69
CA ILE A 68 15.35 -13.24 -1.64
C ILE A 68 15.15 -12.66 -0.24
N LEU A 69 13.98 -12.89 0.37
CA LEU A 69 13.72 -12.48 1.76
C LEU A 69 14.70 -13.14 2.73
N GLU A 70 14.97 -14.45 2.59
CA GLU A 70 15.97 -15.16 3.38
C GLU A 70 17.38 -14.58 3.21
N MET A 71 17.73 -14.14 2.00
CA MET A 71 19.01 -13.50 1.72
C MET A 71 19.16 -12.13 2.37
N LEU A 72 18.07 -11.35 2.44
CA LEU A 72 18.06 -10.01 3.03
C LEU A 72 18.00 -10.03 4.56
N VAL A 73 17.21 -10.93 5.12
CA VAL A 73 16.84 -10.93 6.56
C VAL A 73 17.55 -12.04 7.33
N GLY A 74 17.98 -13.10 6.64
CA GLY A 74 18.62 -14.27 7.25
C GLY A 74 17.62 -15.32 7.73
N LYS A 75 18.00 -16.59 7.55
CA LYS A 75 17.15 -17.78 7.80
C LYS A 75 16.48 -17.86 9.18
N LYS A 76 17.16 -17.37 10.24
CA LYS A 76 16.63 -17.40 11.61
C LYS A 76 15.45 -16.44 11.79
N LEU A 77 15.51 -15.27 11.16
CA LEU A 77 14.46 -14.27 11.25
C LEU A 77 13.29 -14.58 10.31
N THR A 78 13.50 -15.34 9.23
CA THR A 78 12.42 -15.73 8.30
C THR A 78 11.23 -16.39 9.00
N SER A 79 11.47 -17.24 10.00
CA SER A 79 10.38 -17.88 10.78
C SER A 79 9.58 -16.87 11.62
N LEU A 80 10.26 -15.88 12.21
CA LEU A 80 9.60 -14.78 12.93
C LEU A 80 8.75 -13.93 11.97
N TYR A 81 9.29 -13.60 10.79
CA TYR A 81 8.55 -12.87 9.77
C TYR A 81 7.36 -13.65 9.24
N ASP A 82 7.40 -14.99 9.24
CA ASP A 82 6.26 -15.80 8.84
C ASP A 82 5.05 -15.59 9.75
N LEU A 83 5.27 -15.55 11.08
CA LEU A 83 4.24 -15.22 12.05
C LEU A 83 3.79 -13.76 11.93
N LEU A 84 4.74 -12.83 11.75
CA LEU A 84 4.42 -11.42 11.56
C LEU A 84 3.57 -11.19 10.30
N ILE A 85 3.78 -11.94 9.22
CA ILE A 85 2.97 -11.88 8.01
C ILE A 85 1.53 -12.30 8.29
N ILE A 86 1.30 -13.36 9.08
CA ILE A 86 -0.06 -13.77 9.45
C ILE A 86 -0.75 -12.66 10.23
N LEU A 87 -0.09 -12.08 11.23
CA LEU A 87 -0.63 -10.96 12.00
C LEU A 87 -0.87 -9.73 11.11
N TYR A 88 0.07 -9.41 10.23
CA TYR A 88 -0.04 -8.31 9.28
C TYR A 88 -1.24 -8.50 8.34
N LEU A 89 -1.37 -9.66 7.71
CA LEU A 89 -2.51 -9.95 6.83
C LEU A 89 -3.82 -9.86 7.61
N PHE A 90 -3.86 -10.37 8.85
CA PHE A 90 -5.06 -10.30 9.66
C PHE A 90 -5.47 -8.85 9.96
N THR A 91 -4.58 -8.07 10.56
CA THR A 91 -4.90 -6.71 11.02
C THR A 91 -5.07 -5.73 9.87
N THR A 92 -4.31 -5.84 8.78
CA THR A 92 -4.50 -5.00 7.59
C THR A 92 -5.82 -5.33 6.87
N THR A 93 -6.27 -6.58 6.91
CA THR A 93 -7.61 -6.93 6.41
C THR A 93 -8.71 -6.34 7.29
N VAL A 94 -8.54 -6.32 8.62
CA VAL A 94 -9.46 -5.60 9.53
C VAL A 94 -9.53 -4.11 9.15
N VAL A 95 -8.38 -3.49 8.89
CA VAL A 95 -8.32 -2.09 8.41
C VAL A 95 -9.12 -1.94 7.11
N MET A 96 -9.01 -2.86 6.16
CA MET A 96 -9.81 -2.81 4.93
C MET A 96 -11.31 -2.92 5.19
N PHE A 97 -11.75 -3.81 6.09
CA PHE A 97 -13.18 -3.89 6.44
C PHE A 97 -13.69 -2.60 7.05
N ALA A 98 -12.93 -2.01 7.97
CA ALA A 98 -13.26 -0.71 8.56
C ALA A 98 -13.29 0.41 7.50
N GLY A 99 -12.31 0.44 6.59
CA GLY A 99 -12.27 1.39 5.47
C GLY A 99 -13.47 1.25 4.52
N GLY A 100 -13.91 0.02 4.26
CA GLY A 100 -15.09 -0.27 3.45
C GLY A 100 -16.37 0.26 4.07
N GLY A 101 -16.52 0.11 5.39
CA GLY A 101 -17.59 0.74 6.17
C GLY A 101 -17.56 2.27 6.05
N ALA A 102 -16.40 2.88 6.31
CA ALA A 102 -16.21 4.33 6.26
C ALA A 102 -16.47 4.92 4.86
N THR A 103 -16.12 4.18 3.80
CA THR A 103 -16.35 4.62 2.41
C THR A 103 -17.84 4.68 2.07
N ILE A 104 -18.61 3.70 2.53
CA ILE A 104 -20.07 3.64 2.29
C ILE A 104 -20.81 4.64 3.19
N GLU A 105 -20.28 4.96 4.36
CA GLU A 105 -20.84 5.95 5.28
C GLU A 105 -20.90 7.36 4.69
N VAL A 106 -19.94 7.71 3.83
CA VAL A 106 -19.95 8.98 3.08
C VAL A 106 -21.12 9.06 2.09
N LEU A 107 -21.67 7.93 1.66
CA LEU A 107 -22.88 7.86 0.85
C LEU A 107 -24.17 7.82 1.69
N HIS A 108 -24.08 8.17 2.99
CA HIS A 108 -25.18 8.20 3.96
C HIS A 108 -25.78 6.83 4.32
N PHE A 109 -25.04 5.75 4.10
CA PHE A 109 -25.43 4.42 4.59
C PHE A 109 -24.77 4.12 5.93
N PRO A 110 -25.40 3.33 6.83
CA PRO A 110 -24.79 2.95 8.09
C PRO A 110 -23.46 2.19 7.91
N TYR A 111 -22.45 2.55 8.71
CA TYR A 111 -21.11 1.93 8.72
C TYR A 111 -21.13 0.39 8.71
N TRP A 112 -21.97 -0.21 9.55
CA TRP A 112 -22.11 -1.67 9.68
C TRP A 112 -22.63 -2.36 8.41
N ILE A 113 -23.47 -1.69 7.63
CA ILE A 113 -23.93 -2.21 6.33
C ILE A 113 -22.76 -2.30 5.37
N GLY A 114 -21.90 -1.27 5.34
CA GLY A 114 -20.72 -1.27 4.48
C GLY A 114 -19.75 -2.40 4.82
N ILE A 115 -19.51 -2.65 6.12
CA ILE A 115 -18.71 -3.80 6.58
C ILE A 115 -19.38 -5.11 6.19
N GLY A 116 -20.68 -5.26 6.47
CA GLY A 116 -21.42 -6.50 6.22
C GLY A 116 -21.45 -6.89 4.74
N VAL A 117 -21.72 -5.92 3.86
CA VAL A 117 -21.70 -6.13 2.40
C VAL A 117 -20.30 -6.52 1.94
N LEU A 118 -19.27 -5.82 2.41
CA LEU A 118 -17.89 -6.13 2.05
C LEU A 118 -17.47 -7.53 2.52
N ALA A 119 -17.75 -7.88 3.78
CA ALA A 119 -17.48 -9.20 4.36
C ALA A 119 -18.19 -10.32 3.60
N PHE A 120 -19.47 -10.13 3.27
CA PHE A 120 -20.26 -11.07 2.49
C PHE A 120 -19.65 -11.31 1.10
N LEU A 121 -19.31 -10.23 0.38
CA LEU A 121 -18.72 -10.32 -0.95
C LEU A 121 -17.32 -10.95 -0.95
N VAL A 122 -16.54 -10.73 0.12
CA VAL A 122 -15.24 -11.39 0.29
C VAL A 122 -15.43 -12.89 0.46
N VAL A 123 -16.32 -13.34 1.35
CA VAL A 123 -16.56 -14.78 1.60
C VAL A 123 -17.15 -15.47 0.36
N ILE A 124 -18.09 -14.82 -0.33
CA ILE A 124 -18.71 -15.36 -1.54
C ILE A 124 -17.68 -15.64 -2.64
N LEU A 125 -16.65 -14.80 -2.77
CA LEU A 125 -15.63 -15.01 -3.79
C LEU A 125 -14.92 -16.36 -3.64
N PHE A 126 -14.79 -16.89 -2.42
CA PHE A 126 -14.17 -18.19 -2.15
C PHE A 126 -15.05 -19.40 -2.50
N PHE A 127 -16.28 -19.20 -2.98
CA PHE A 127 -17.06 -20.26 -3.63
C PHE A 127 -16.61 -20.51 -5.07
N TRP A 128 -15.92 -19.55 -5.70
CA TRP A 128 -15.37 -19.67 -7.06
C TRP A 128 -13.84 -19.82 -7.05
N ASP A 129 -13.29 -20.31 -8.15
CA ASP A 129 -11.84 -20.38 -8.35
C ASP A 129 -11.25 -18.96 -8.47
N ILE A 130 -10.19 -18.70 -7.73
CA ILE A 130 -9.69 -17.37 -7.33
C ILE A 130 -8.98 -16.63 -8.50
N ASN A 131 -9.02 -17.20 -9.71
CA ASN A 131 -8.34 -16.70 -10.90
C ASN A 131 -8.88 -15.35 -11.40
N GLY A 132 -10.14 -15.00 -11.11
CA GLY A 132 -10.74 -13.72 -11.54
C GLY A 132 -10.21 -12.49 -10.78
N MET A 133 -9.65 -12.69 -9.59
CA MET A 133 -9.32 -11.62 -8.65
C MET A 133 -8.13 -10.76 -9.12
N LEU A 134 -7.08 -11.39 -9.66
CA LEU A 134 -5.86 -10.69 -10.10
C LEU A 134 -6.15 -9.73 -11.25
N ASN A 135 -7.17 -10.01 -12.08
CA ASN A 135 -7.53 -9.19 -13.23
C ASN A 135 -8.29 -7.92 -12.84
N MET A 136 -9.06 -7.93 -11.76
CA MET A 136 -9.80 -6.73 -11.30
C MET A 136 -8.85 -5.61 -10.89
N ASN A 137 -7.79 -5.95 -10.15
CA ASN A 137 -6.84 -4.98 -9.62
C ASN A 137 -6.08 -4.24 -10.74
N ALA A 138 -5.82 -4.93 -11.86
CA ALA A 138 -5.15 -4.36 -13.03
C ALA A 138 -5.95 -3.23 -13.71
N PHE A 139 -7.27 -3.19 -13.54
CA PHE A 139 -8.14 -2.14 -14.09
C PHE A 139 -8.48 -1.06 -13.06
N ILE A 140 -8.80 -1.46 -11.83
CA ILE A 140 -9.22 -0.55 -10.75
C ILE A 140 -8.11 0.45 -10.41
N LEU A 141 -6.87 -0.04 -10.25
CA LEU A 141 -5.77 0.81 -9.77
C LEU A 141 -5.38 1.93 -10.74
N PRO A 142 -5.16 1.69 -12.05
CA PRO A 142 -4.88 2.78 -12.97
C PRO A 142 -6.00 3.84 -13.01
N MET A 143 -7.26 3.40 -12.96
CA MET A 143 -8.41 4.31 -12.94
C MET A 143 -8.46 5.13 -11.65
N LEU A 144 -8.21 4.51 -10.50
CA LEU A 144 -8.13 5.18 -9.20
C LEU A 144 -7.01 6.21 -9.17
N ILE A 145 -5.81 5.88 -9.64
CA ILE A 145 -4.67 6.80 -9.70
C ILE A 145 -4.98 7.99 -10.61
N PHE A 146 -5.51 7.72 -11.81
CA PHE A 146 -5.86 8.76 -12.77
C PHE A 146 -6.91 9.72 -12.19
N LEU A 147 -7.97 9.19 -11.60
CA LEU A 147 -9.04 10.01 -11.05
C LEU A 147 -8.60 10.76 -9.79
N LEU A 148 -7.76 10.14 -8.95
CA LEU A 148 -7.13 10.80 -7.81
C LEU A 148 -6.30 12.01 -8.26
N LEU A 149 -5.48 11.87 -9.30
CA LEU A 149 -4.71 12.98 -9.86
C LEU A 149 -5.62 14.11 -10.38
N LEU A 150 -6.75 13.78 -11.00
CA LEU A 150 -7.73 14.77 -11.43
C LEU A 150 -8.38 15.50 -10.25
N VAL A 151 -8.74 14.78 -9.17
CA VAL A 151 -9.26 15.37 -7.93
C VAL A 151 -8.24 16.35 -7.34
N LEU A 152 -7.00 15.92 -7.18
CA LEU A 152 -5.94 16.74 -6.58
C LEU A 152 -5.65 17.97 -7.47
N GLY A 153 -5.52 17.78 -8.77
CA GLY A 153 -5.30 18.90 -9.71
C GLY A 153 -6.44 19.92 -9.68
N GLY A 154 -7.70 19.47 -9.64
CA GLY A 154 -8.87 20.33 -9.51
C GLY A 154 -8.92 21.07 -8.17
N PHE A 155 -8.64 20.36 -7.07
CA PHE A 155 -8.59 20.95 -5.73
C PHE A 155 -7.54 22.07 -5.64
N ILE A 156 -6.32 21.80 -6.11
CA ILE A 156 -5.20 22.76 -6.10
C ILE A 156 -5.52 23.98 -6.97
N SER A 157 -6.12 23.75 -8.15
CA SER A 157 -6.51 24.85 -9.05
C SER A 157 -7.58 25.76 -8.43
N HIS A 158 -8.46 25.22 -7.60
CA HIS A 158 -9.51 25.99 -6.93
C HIS A 158 -8.98 26.78 -5.72
N HIS A 159 -8.04 26.20 -4.97
CA HIS A 159 -7.61 26.80 -3.70
C HIS A 159 -6.62 27.95 -3.84
N GLN A 160 -5.98 28.18 -5.01
CA GLN A 160 -5.07 29.30 -5.36
C GLN A 160 -3.95 29.66 -4.36
N GLU A 161 -3.91 29.06 -3.17
CA GLU A 161 -2.84 29.20 -2.21
C GLU A 161 -1.60 28.56 -2.81
N SER A 162 -0.52 29.34 -2.86
CA SER A 162 0.78 28.79 -3.21
C SER A 162 1.16 27.74 -2.17
N PHE A 163 1.72 26.62 -2.63
CA PHE A 163 2.37 25.68 -1.72
C PHE A 163 3.57 26.38 -1.08
N PHE A 164 3.36 26.93 0.11
CA PHE A 164 4.44 27.51 0.88
C PHE A 164 5.26 26.38 1.49
N ILE A 165 6.46 26.17 0.95
CA ILE A 165 7.39 25.19 1.51
C ILE A 165 8.18 25.88 2.62
N ASP A 166 7.81 25.60 3.87
CA ASP A 166 8.61 26.02 5.01
C ASP A 166 9.81 25.07 5.21
N TRP A 167 10.94 25.43 4.61
CA TRP A 167 12.18 24.66 4.78
C TRP A 167 12.80 24.77 6.18
N GLN A 168 12.35 25.71 7.02
CA GLN A 168 12.90 25.91 8.37
C GLN A 168 12.29 24.92 9.37
N HIS A 169 11.07 24.47 9.13
CA HIS A 169 10.35 23.53 10.00
C HIS A 169 10.08 22.21 9.25
N GLN A 170 10.96 21.24 9.45
CA GLN A 170 10.93 19.91 8.80
C GLN A 170 11.13 18.78 9.83
N ALA A 171 10.52 18.91 11.02
CA ALA A 171 10.74 17.98 12.12
C ALA A 171 10.29 16.55 11.80
N ASN A 172 9.39 16.36 10.83
CA ASN A 172 8.80 15.08 10.52
C ASN A 172 9.64 14.20 9.54
N TRP A 173 10.87 14.58 9.22
CA TRP A 173 11.76 13.78 8.37
C TRP A 173 11.95 12.30 8.78
N PRO A 174 11.92 11.89 10.08
CA PRO A 174 12.08 10.47 10.44
C PRO A 174 10.96 9.57 9.92
N SER A 175 9.77 10.13 9.65
CA SER A 175 8.63 9.39 9.10
C SER A 175 8.94 8.77 7.73
N ALA A 176 9.90 9.31 6.99
CA ALA A 176 10.38 8.74 5.74
C ALA A 176 10.82 7.28 5.90
N PHE A 177 11.48 6.97 7.01
CA PHE A 177 11.99 5.62 7.29
C PHE A 177 10.85 4.65 7.60
N THR A 178 9.93 5.04 8.48
CA THR A 178 8.82 4.18 8.88
C THR A 178 7.81 4.00 7.76
N PHE A 179 7.53 5.03 6.96
CA PHE A 179 6.66 4.92 5.79
C PHE A 179 7.29 4.08 4.67
N THR A 180 8.59 4.25 4.38
CA THR A 180 9.30 3.38 3.43
C THR A 180 9.31 1.93 3.92
N ALA A 181 9.59 1.72 5.20
CA ALA A 181 9.66 0.39 5.80
C ALA A 181 8.29 -0.31 5.82
N LEU A 182 7.20 0.40 6.13
CA LEU A 182 5.84 -0.14 6.05
C LEU A 182 5.59 -0.80 4.69
N ASN A 183 6.04 -0.13 3.63
CA ASN A 183 5.79 -0.51 2.25
C ASN A 183 6.80 -1.50 1.65
N ILE A 184 7.90 -1.79 2.36
CA ILE A 184 8.99 -2.58 1.80
C ILE A 184 8.65 -4.06 1.62
N LEU A 185 7.85 -4.61 2.53
CA LEU A 185 7.56 -6.04 2.54
C LEU A 185 6.71 -6.47 1.33
N PRO A 186 5.61 -5.78 0.99
CA PRO A 186 4.89 -6.02 -0.27
C PRO A 186 5.78 -5.90 -1.52
N LEU A 187 6.68 -4.90 -1.56
CA LEU A 187 7.61 -4.73 -2.69
C LEU A 187 8.59 -5.89 -2.80
N VAL A 188 9.16 -6.36 -1.68
CA VAL A 188 10.02 -7.55 -1.69
C VAL A 188 9.24 -8.74 -2.24
N ALA A 189 7.99 -8.95 -1.83
CA ALA A 189 7.16 -10.05 -2.31
C ALA A 189 6.95 -10.00 -3.84
N VAL A 190 6.57 -8.83 -4.37
CA VAL A 190 6.23 -8.66 -5.79
C VAL A 190 7.48 -8.62 -6.67
N LEU A 191 8.46 -7.78 -6.33
CA LEU A 191 9.64 -7.56 -7.16
C LEU A 191 10.58 -8.78 -7.17
N SER A 192 10.58 -9.57 -6.09
CA SER A 192 11.35 -10.82 -6.05
C SER A 192 10.76 -11.93 -6.90
N ALA A 193 9.46 -11.91 -7.21
CA ALA A 193 8.82 -12.93 -8.04
C ALA A 193 9.05 -12.73 -9.55
N ILE A 194 9.42 -11.50 -9.97
CA ILE A 194 9.56 -11.13 -11.39
C ILE A 194 11.01 -11.16 -11.90
N GLY A 195 11.97 -11.60 -11.08
CA GLY A 195 13.40 -11.55 -11.41
C GLY A 195 13.78 -12.26 -12.71
N HIS A 196 13.15 -13.41 -13.00
CA HIS A 196 13.34 -14.17 -14.24
C HIS A 196 12.81 -13.47 -15.50
N GLU A 197 11.79 -12.62 -15.36
CA GLU A 197 11.14 -11.89 -16.47
C GLU A 197 11.89 -10.62 -16.87
N ILE A 198 12.73 -10.07 -15.98
CA ILE A 198 13.54 -8.89 -16.28
C ILE A 198 14.62 -9.27 -17.29
N LYS A 199 14.67 -8.54 -18.40
CA LYS A 199 15.58 -8.84 -19.51
C LYS A 199 16.90 -8.09 -19.40
N ASN A 200 16.84 -6.80 -19.06
CA ASN A 200 18.01 -5.91 -19.07
C ASN A 200 18.03 -5.05 -17.79
N GLU A 201 19.22 -4.70 -17.30
CA GLU A 201 19.37 -3.82 -16.12
C GLU A 201 18.74 -2.43 -16.29
N GLY A 202 18.67 -1.90 -17.52
CA GLY A 202 18.00 -0.60 -17.74
C GLY A 202 16.51 -0.62 -17.43
N GLU A 203 15.84 -1.78 -17.45
CA GLU A 203 14.45 -1.89 -17.00
C GLU A 203 14.33 -1.61 -15.50
N ILE A 204 15.34 -2.03 -14.73
CA ILE A 204 15.40 -1.83 -13.28
C ILE A 204 15.55 -0.35 -12.94
N TRP A 205 16.44 0.36 -13.66
CA TRP A 205 16.64 1.79 -13.47
C TRP A 205 15.38 2.61 -13.77
N ILE A 206 14.75 2.36 -14.92
CA ILE A 206 13.52 3.05 -15.31
C ILE A 206 12.41 2.78 -14.29
N ALA A 207 12.24 1.53 -13.88
CA ALA A 207 11.20 1.16 -12.93
C ALA A 207 11.42 1.78 -11.55
N SER A 208 12.64 1.71 -11.02
CA SER A 208 12.95 2.12 -9.64
C SER A 208 12.97 3.63 -9.48
N LEU A 209 13.65 4.36 -10.37
CA LEU A 209 13.69 5.82 -10.32
C LEU A 209 12.35 6.43 -10.75
N GLY A 210 11.74 5.89 -11.81
CA GLY A 210 10.48 6.41 -12.33
C GLY A 210 9.33 6.23 -11.32
N SER A 211 9.21 5.06 -10.69
CA SER A 211 8.19 4.84 -9.66
C SER A 211 8.42 5.71 -8.43
N GLY A 212 9.66 5.82 -7.95
CA GLY A 212 9.99 6.68 -6.81
C GLY A 212 9.68 8.14 -7.07
N LEU A 213 10.08 8.70 -8.21
CA LEU A 213 9.79 10.09 -8.56
C LEU A 213 8.29 10.36 -8.70
N ILE A 214 7.54 9.46 -9.36
CA ILE A 214 6.09 9.62 -9.54
C ILE A 214 5.38 9.51 -8.19
N LEU A 215 5.70 8.50 -7.38
CA LEU A 215 5.10 8.33 -6.05
C LEU A 215 5.45 9.48 -5.11
N GLY A 216 6.68 9.97 -5.15
CA GLY A 216 7.12 11.16 -4.41
C GLY A 216 6.34 12.41 -4.80
N ALA A 217 6.15 12.65 -6.11
CA ALA A 217 5.37 13.77 -6.61
C ALA A 217 3.89 13.66 -6.21
N ILE A 218 3.27 12.48 -6.35
CA ILE A 218 1.89 12.23 -5.91
C ILE A 218 1.78 12.45 -4.39
N SER A 219 2.69 11.88 -3.60
CA SER A 219 2.73 12.03 -2.14
C SER A 219 2.82 13.50 -1.75
N PHE A 220 3.66 14.27 -2.43
CA PHE A 220 3.81 15.71 -2.21
C PHE A 220 2.50 16.45 -2.49
N LEU A 221 1.93 16.32 -3.69
CA LEU A 221 0.70 17.02 -4.07
C LEU A 221 -0.47 16.65 -3.16
N TYR A 222 -0.59 15.37 -2.83
CA TYR A 222 -1.66 14.88 -1.98
C TYR A 222 -1.48 15.38 -0.54
N ASN A 223 -0.28 15.26 0.04
CA ASN A 223 -0.04 15.73 1.40
C ASN A 223 -0.22 17.25 1.54
N GLN A 224 0.19 18.04 0.54
CA GLN A 224 -0.09 19.48 0.53
C GLN A 224 -1.59 19.78 0.49
N SER A 225 -2.36 19.03 -0.29
CA SER A 225 -3.83 19.16 -0.32
C SER A 225 -4.46 18.77 1.02
N LEU A 226 -3.92 17.74 1.70
CA LEU A 226 -4.37 17.30 3.02
C LEU A 226 -4.09 18.33 4.12
N ILE A 227 -2.95 19.01 4.05
CA ILE A 227 -2.60 20.10 4.98
C ILE A 227 -3.65 21.23 4.91
N GLN A 228 -4.12 21.59 3.70
CA GLN A 228 -5.13 22.64 3.53
C GLN A 228 -6.50 22.28 4.15
N VAL A 229 -6.83 20.99 4.23
CA VAL A 229 -8.07 20.50 4.86
C VAL A 229 -7.84 19.90 6.26
N ALA A 230 -6.69 20.14 6.88
CA ALA A 230 -6.26 19.49 8.12
C ALA A 230 -7.29 19.62 9.26
N HIS A 231 -7.97 20.77 9.37
CA HIS A 231 -9.01 20.99 10.38
C HIS A 231 -10.24 20.08 10.20
N GLU A 232 -10.51 19.64 8.98
CA GLU A 232 -11.63 18.74 8.69
C GLU A 232 -11.29 17.26 8.94
N LEU A 233 -10.00 16.90 8.95
CA LEU A 233 -9.53 15.52 9.09
C LEU A 233 -9.82 14.89 10.46
N ILE A 234 -10.28 15.69 11.42
CA ILE A 234 -10.78 15.21 12.72
C ILE A 234 -12.10 14.44 12.55
N VAL A 235 -12.91 14.81 11.56
CA VAL A 235 -14.27 14.28 11.37
C VAL A 235 -14.32 13.22 10.26
N TYR A 236 -13.34 13.20 9.36
CA TYR A 236 -13.26 12.22 8.28
C TYR A 236 -12.34 11.05 8.61
N GLU A 237 -12.91 9.84 8.61
CA GLU A 237 -12.14 8.60 8.65
C GLU A 237 -11.21 8.46 7.43
N ILE A 238 -11.70 8.88 6.25
CA ILE A 238 -10.99 8.84 4.98
C ILE A 238 -10.71 10.28 4.50
N PRO A 239 -9.46 10.77 4.62
CA PRO A 239 -9.09 12.15 4.28
C PRO A 239 -9.40 12.59 2.85
N LEU A 240 -9.41 11.67 1.89
CA LEU A 240 -9.82 11.95 0.51
C LEU A 240 -11.18 12.67 0.44
N PHE A 241 -12.14 12.31 1.29
CA PHE A 241 -13.47 12.89 1.24
C PHE A 241 -13.54 14.32 1.78
N ALA A 242 -12.59 14.73 2.63
CA ALA A 242 -12.43 16.12 3.01
C ALA A 242 -12.03 16.99 1.80
N ILE A 243 -11.11 16.50 0.96
CA ILE A 243 -10.72 17.16 -0.29
C ILE A 243 -11.90 17.24 -1.27
N LEU A 244 -12.74 16.20 -1.29
CA LEU A 244 -13.91 16.13 -2.18
C LEU A 244 -15.14 16.88 -1.67
N LYS A 245 -15.12 17.46 -0.45
CA LYS A 245 -16.30 18.08 0.17
C LYS A 245 -16.97 19.14 -0.70
N ASN A 246 -16.18 19.94 -1.41
CA ASN A 246 -16.68 20.99 -2.32
C ASN A 246 -16.76 20.53 -3.79
N SER A 247 -16.53 19.24 -4.07
CA SER A 247 -16.65 18.66 -5.40
C SER A 247 -18.09 18.27 -5.72
N SER A 248 -18.39 18.03 -7.00
CA SER A 248 -19.70 17.52 -7.42
C SER A 248 -20.01 16.17 -6.74
N TYR A 249 -21.27 15.98 -6.33
CA TYR A 249 -21.73 14.73 -5.71
C TYR A 249 -21.45 13.49 -6.59
N TYR A 250 -21.50 13.65 -7.91
CA TYR A 250 -21.11 12.58 -8.84
C TYR A 250 -19.65 12.14 -8.66
N MET A 251 -18.74 13.08 -8.40
CA MET A 251 -17.33 12.79 -8.18
C MET A 251 -17.14 12.01 -6.87
N VAL A 252 -17.87 12.37 -5.81
CA VAL A 252 -17.87 11.65 -4.53
C VAL A 252 -18.31 10.20 -4.74
N ILE A 253 -19.39 9.96 -5.49
CA ILE A 253 -19.86 8.60 -5.81
C ILE A 253 -18.79 7.81 -6.57
N VAL A 254 -18.23 8.38 -7.65
CA VAL A 254 -17.24 7.65 -8.47
C VAL A 254 -15.99 7.31 -7.66
N MET A 255 -15.47 8.28 -6.88
CA MET A 255 -14.32 8.02 -5.99
C MET A 255 -14.65 7.01 -4.91
N SER A 256 -15.86 7.04 -4.34
CA SER A 256 -16.32 6.05 -3.35
C SER A 256 -16.35 4.64 -3.95
N VAL A 257 -16.89 4.47 -5.16
CA VAL A 257 -16.95 3.17 -5.84
C VAL A 257 -15.54 2.65 -6.15
N LEU A 258 -14.64 3.50 -6.67
CA LEU A 258 -13.27 3.08 -6.97
C LEU A 258 -12.48 2.74 -5.70
N LEU A 259 -12.58 3.56 -4.65
CA LEU A 259 -11.92 3.31 -3.39
C LEU A 259 -12.47 2.04 -2.73
N TRP A 260 -13.79 1.86 -2.72
CA TRP A 260 -14.44 0.66 -2.20
C TRP A 260 -14.00 -0.60 -2.96
N ALA A 261 -13.89 -0.52 -4.29
CA ALA A 261 -13.39 -1.63 -5.11
C ALA A 261 -11.92 -1.96 -4.81
N ALA A 262 -11.06 -0.95 -4.60
CA ALA A 262 -9.67 -1.15 -4.20
C ALA A 262 -9.54 -1.74 -2.78
N ILE A 263 -10.41 -1.31 -1.85
CA ILE A 263 -10.52 -1.87 -0.51
C ILE A 263 -10.94 -3.34 -0.60
N TYR A 264 -11.94 -3.65 -1.42
CA TYR A 264 -12.40 -5.01 -1.65
C TYR A 264 -11.29 -5.92 -2.17
N THR A 265 -10.59 -5.54 -3.24
CA THR A 265 -9.49 -6.37 -3.77
C THR A 265 -8.36 -6.56 -2.77
N THR A 266 -8.09 -5.56 -1.92
CA THR A 266 -7.09 -5.66 -0.85
C THR A 266 -7.55 -6.61 0.25
N ALA A 267 -8.81 -6.51 0.69
CA ALA A 267 -9.40 -7.41 1.69
C ALA A 267 -9.41 -8.87 1.20
N VAL A 268 -9.81 -9.10 -0.06
CA VAL A 268 -9.77 -10.44 -0.66
C VAL A 268 -8.32 -10.98 -0.67
N SER A 269 -7.33 -10.16 -1.01
CA SER A 269 -5.90 -10.55 -1.00
C SER A 269 -5.46 -10.99 0.39
N GLY A 270 -5.86 -10.25 1.42
CA GLY A 270 -5.55 -10.56 2.81
C GLY A 270 -6.18 -11.88 3.27
N VAL A 271 -7.47 -12.07 3.02
CA VAL A 271 -8.17 -13.33 3.35
C VAL A 271 -7.61 -14.49 2.53
N PHE A 272 -7.25 -14.28 1.26
CA PHE A 272 -6.62 -15.30 0.44
C PHE A 272 -5.26 -15.72 1.00
N GLY A 273 -4.43 -14.76 1.36
CA GLY A 273 -3.13 -15.03 1.99
C GLY A 273 -3.26 -15.85 3.27
N LEU A 274 -4.23 -15.53 4.13
CA LEU A 274 -4.49 -16.28 5.36
C LEU A 274 -5.05 -17.68 5.08
N THR A 275 -6.06 -17.81 4.23
CA THR A 275 -6.67 -19.11 3.89
C THR A 275 -5.66 -20.05 3.24
N ALA A 276 -4.78 -19.55 2.36
CA ALA A 276 -3.71 -20.34 1.76
C ALA A 276 -2.72 -20.90 2.80
N ARG A 277 -2.41 -20.13 3.85
CA ARG A 277 -1.54 -20.56 4.96
C ARG A 277 -2.21 -21.62 5.83
N PHE A 278 -3.50 -21.45 6.11
CA PHE A 278 -4.25 -22.39 6.94
C PHE A 278 -4.82 -23.59 6.19
N ARG A 279 -4.71 -23.64 4.85
CA ARG A 279 -5.24 -24.70 3.99
C ARG A 279 -4.77 -26.10 4.38
N ASN A 280 -3.52 -26.24 4.81
CA ASN A 280 -2.95 -27.52 5.21
C ASN A 280 -3.20 -27.85 6.69
N MET A 281 -3.62 -26.86 7.49
CA MET A 281 -3.90 -27.00 8.91
C MET A 281 -5.35 -27.42 9.16
N PHE A 282 -6.30 -26.87 8.41
CA PHE A 282 -7.72 -27.20 8.51
C PHE A 282 -8.18 -27.98 7.28
N ARG A 283 -8.75 -29.18 7.49
CA ARG A 283 -9.39 -29.98 6.44
C ARG A 283 -10.79 -29.45 6.09
N LEU A 284 -10.94 -28.14 5.95
CA LEU A 284 -12.20 -27.47 5.66
C LEU A 284 -12.22 -26.94 4.21
N PRO A 285 -13.40 -26.84 3.57
CA PRO A 285 -13.56 -26.08 2.33
C PRO A 285 -13.04 -24.64 2.46
N LEU A 286 -12.44 -24.10 1.39
CA LEU A 286 -11.83 -22.76 1.40
C LEU A 286 -12.79 -21.65 1.86
N TRP A 287 -14.05 -21.70 1.42
CA TRP A 287 -15.08 -20.73 1.81
C TRP A 287 -15.40 -20.79 3.32
N MET A 288 -15.36 -21.96 3.95
CA MET A 288 -15.57 -22.09 5.40
C MET A 288 -14.41 -21.50 6.17
N THR A 289 -13.18 -21.77 5.74
CA THR A 289 -11.98 -21.17 6.33
C THR A 289 -12.01 -19.64 6.19
N ALA A 290 -12.38 -19.12 5.01
CA ALA A 290 -12.56 -17.69 4.79
C ALA A 290 -13.64 -17.10 5.70
N LEU A 291 -14.80 -17.77 5.84
CA LEU A 291 -15.89 -17.34 6.71
C LEU A 291 -15.44 -17.22 8.18
N PHE A 292 -14.74 -18.23 8.72
CA PHE A 292 -14.25 -18.16 10.09
C PHE A 292 -13.22 -17.05 10.30
N ILE A 293 -12.29 -16.87 9.35
CA ILE A 293 -11.30 -15.79 9.39
C ILE A 293 -12.01 -14.43 9.38
N VAL A 294 -12.91 -14.19 8.42
CA VAL A 294 -13.65 -12.93 8.30
C VAL A 294 -14.51 -12.68 9.55
N ALA A 295 -15.23 -13.69 10.03
CA ALA A 295 -16.04 -13.57 11.25
C ALA A 295 -15.21 -13.16 12.47
N SER A 296 -13.99 -13.70 12.61
CA SER A 296 -13.08 -13.33 13.70
C SER A 296 -12.54 -11.89 13.58
N MET A 297 -12.55 -11.29 12.38
CA MET A 297 -12.09 -9.93 12.13
C MET A 297 -13.15 -8.86 12.48
N LEU A 298 -14.44 -9.18 12.32
CA LEU A 298 -15.53 -8.20 12.44
C LEU A 298 -15.53 -7.40 13.76
N PRO A 299 -15.30 -8.00 14.95
CA PRO A 299 -15.29 -7.23 16.20
C PRO A 299 -14.23 -6.13 16.24
N PHE A 300 -13.11 -6.32 15.54
CA PHE A 300 -12.02 -5.34 15.51
C PHE A 300 -12.30 -4.17 14.56
N THR A 301 -13.30 -4.26 13.68
CA THR A 301 -13.67 -3.16 12.77
C THR A 301 -14.29 -1.97 13.51
N SER A 302 -14.79 -2.18 14.73
CA SER A 302 -15.38 -1.12 15.56
C SER A 302 -14.36 -0.10 16.07
N PHE A 303 -13.06 -0.38 15.96
CA PHE A 303 -12.02 0.60 16.32
C PHE A 303 -11.95 1.79 15.35
N GLY A 304 -12.53 1.68 14.15
CA GLY A 304 -12.50 2.72 13.11
C GLY A 304 -11.25 2.63 12.23
N PHE A 305 -11.39 3.01 10.96
CA PHE A 305 -10.34 2.91 9.95
C PHE A 305 -9.14 3.79 10.30
N SER A 306 -9.42 5.04 10.64
CA SER A 306 -8.48 6.09 11.01
C SER A 306 -7.60 5.70 12.20
N THR A 307 -8.21 5.14 13.25
CA THR A 307 -7.54 4.67 14.47
C THR A 307 -6.70 3.42 14.20
N LEU A 308 -7.24 2.45 13.47
CA LEU A 308 -6.50 1.24 13.10
C LEU A 308 -5.25 1.58 12.29
N VAL A 309 -5.36 2.48 11.30
CA VAL A 309 -4.19 2.97 10.54
C VAL A 309 -3.21 3.70 11.46
N ALA A 310 -3.69 4.59 12.33
CA ALA A 310 -2.84 5.36 13.22
C ALA A 310 -1.99 4.51 14.18
N PHE A 311 -2.49 3.34 14.57
CA PHE A 311 -1.76 2.43 15.46
C PHE A 311 -0.94 1.38 14.70
N LEU A 312 -1.58 0.63 13.80
CA LEU A 312 -0.98 -0.54 13.16
C LEU A 312 0.11 -0.16 12.17
N TYR A 313 -0.06 0.93 11.43
CA TYR A 313 0.85 1.24 10.33
C TYR A 313 2.20 1.75 10.84
N PRO A 314 2.28 2.66 11.83
CA PRO A 314 3.55 2.99 12.47
C PRO A 314 4.23 1.77 13.12
N LEU A 315 3.46 0.88 13.75
CA LEU A 315 3.98 -0.37 14.32
C LEU A 315 4.66 -1.23 13.24
N TYR A 316 4.00 -1.47 12.11
CA TYR A 316 4.58 -2.22 11.01
C TYR A 316 5.74 -1.48 10.34
N GLY A 317 5.68 -0.16 10.26
CA GLY A 317 6.79 0.67 9.83
C GLY A 317 8.05 0.40 10.66
N VAL A 318 7.94 0.41 11.98
CA VAL A 318 9.06 0.12 12.89
C VAL A 318 9.54 -1.32 12.76
N LEU A 319 8.63 -2.30 12.74
CA LEU A 319 8.99 -3.72 12.61
C LEU A 319 9.76 -4.01 11.31
N ASN A 320 9.40 -3.33 10.22
CA ASN A 320 10.04 -3.50 8.92
C ASN A 320 11.30 -2.62 8.72
N LEU A 321 11.67 -1.76 9.69
CA LEU A 321 12.91 -0.97 9.60
C LEU A 321 14.14 -1.86 9.44
N TYR A 322 14.12 -3.06 10.03
CA TYR A 322 15.19 -4.03 9.87
C TYR A 322 15.35 -4.46 8.41
N ILE A 323 14.25 -4.79 7.72
CA ILE A 323 14.29 -5.17 6.30
C ILE A 323 14.80 -3.99 5.46
N LEU A 324 14.29 -2.79 5.73
CA LEU A 324 14.74 -1.58 5.04
C LEU A 324 16.25 -1.38 5.20
N ALA A 325 16.76 -1.45 6.43
CA ALA A 325 18.19 -1.32 6.71
C ALA A 325 19.01 -2.40 5.99
N SER A 326 18.58 -3.66 6.05
CA SER A 326 19.23 -4.76 5.34
C SER A 326 19.33 -4.51 3.84
N ILE A 327 18.26 -4.01 3.20
CA ILE A 327 18.25 -3.68 1.77
C ILE A 327 19.22 -2.55 1.46
N LEU A 328 19.20 -1.46 2.23
CA LEU A 328 20.05 -0.29 1.99
C LEU A 328 21.54 -0.62 2.17
N ILE A 329 21.87 -1.51 3.10
CA ILE A 329 23.24 -1.91 3.41
C ILE A 329 23.75 -3.02 2.46
N PHE A 330 22.85 -3.82 1.88
CA PHE A 330 23.22 -4.98 1.04
C PHE A 330 24.25 -4.67 -0.07
N PRO A 331 24.12 -3.57 -0.85
CA PRO A 331 25.09 -3.22 -1.89
C PRO A 331 26.49 -2.89 -1.34
N LEU A 332 26.56 -2.38 -0.11
CA LEU A 332 27.81 -2.01 0.55
C LEU A 332 28.57 -3.24 1.06
N LEU A 333 27.84 -4.22 1.64
CA LEU A 333 28.45 -5.43 2.19
C LEU A 333 28.87 -6.43 1.12
N ARG A 334 28.14 -6.53 0.00
CA ARG A 334 28.41 -7.49 -1.08
C ARG A 334 28.93 -6.83 -2.35
N ARG A 335 29.72 -5.76 -2.20
CA ARG A 335 30.27 -4.97 -3.32
C ARG A 335 31.04 -5.81 -4.34
N TYR A 336 31.54 -7.00 -3.98
CA TYR A 336 32.24 -7.94 -4.86
C TYR A 336 31.34 -8.96 -5.59
N ASP A 337 30.16 -9.31 -5.05
CA ASP A 337 29.22 -10.25 -5.70
C ASP A 337 28.29 -9.56 -6.73
N LEU A 338 28.24 -8.22 -6.73
CA LEU A 338 27.32 -7.43 -7.58
C LEU A 338 27.99 -6.81 -8.83
N ILE A 339 29.32 -6.95 -8.95
CA ILE A 339 30.16 -6.43 -10.03
C ILE A 339 30.78 -7.58 -10.86
N SER A 340 30.76 -8.81 -10.33
CA SER A 340 31.02 -10.04 -11.11
C SER A 340 29.73 -10.55 -11.75
#